data_AF-A0A961GU69-F1
#
_entry.id   AF-A0A961GU69-F1
#
_cell.length_a   1.000
_cell.length_b   1.000
_cell.length_c   1.000
_cell.angle_alpha   90.00
_cell.angle_beta   90.00
_cell.angle_gamma   90.00
#
_symmetry.space_group_name_H-M   'P 1'
#
loop_
_entity.id
_entity.type
_entity.pdbx_description
1 polymer ?
#
loop_
_entity_poly.entity_id
_entity_poly.type
_entity_poly.pdbx_seq_one_letter_code
_entity_poly.pdbx_strand_id
1 'polypeptide(L)'
;MSRGRGPTLSAGELRHVAVAVLVRPALWLVSLRQLRRLVAPGWWRRAPWLPLPPAEYVRFRLVTAYGSDGPDGPRDLARDLVAYLQWCRDSGW
;
A
#
# COMPACT_ATOMS: atom_id res chain seq x y z
N MET A 1 21.11 -15.41 -8.83
CA MET A 1 20.21 -14.36 -8.31
C MET A 1 18.80 -14.92 -8.25
N SER A 2 18.42 -15.48 -7.09
CA SER A 2 17.12 -16.12 -6.90
C SER A 2 16.02 -15.05 -6.91
N ARG A 3 15.06 -15.13 -7.86
CA ARG A 3 13.85 -14.29 -7.84
C ARG A 3 13.04 -14.67 -6.62
N GLY A 4 13.31 -14.01 -5.50
CA GLY A 4 12.48 -14.11 -4.29
C GLY A 4 11.06 -13.73 -4.66
N ARG A 5 10.14 -14.69 -4.55
CA ARG A 5 8.70 -14.48 -4.68
C ARG A 5 8.34 -13.29 -3.78
N GLY A 6 7.93 -12.18 -4.38
CA GLY A 6 7.51 -10.99 -3.64
C GLY A 6 6.26 -11.31 -2.81
N PRO A 7 5.94 -10.51 -1.79
CA PRO A 7 4.71 -10.65 -1.03
C PRO A 7 3.56 -10.55 -2.01
N THR A 8 2.82 -11.65 -2.18
CA THR A 8 1.61 -11.64 -2.99
C THR A 8 0.50 -11.14 -2.10
N LEU A 9 0.30 -9.81 -2.06
CA LEU A 9 -0.98 -9.28 -1.60
C LEU A 9 -2.06 -9.97 -2.42
N SER A 10 -2.93 -10.72 -1.76
CA SER A 10 -4.04 -11.40 -2.39
C SER A 10 -5.00 -10.37 -3.00
N ALA A 11 -5.75 -10.79 -4.02
CA ALA A 11 -6.81 -9.95 -4.58
C ALA A 11 -7.83 -9.50 -3.51
N GLY A 12 -8.04 -10.32 -2.48
CA GLY A 12 -8.93 -10.01 -1.35
C GLY A 12 -8.41 -8.88 -0.47
N GLU A 13 -7.10 -8.85 -0.19
CA GLU A 13 -6.43 -7.78 0.55
C GLU A 13 -6.49 -6.46 -0.21
N LEU A 14 -6.13 -6.49 -1.50
CA LEU A 14 -6.18 -5.31 -2.38
C LEU A 14 -7.59 -4.75 -2.53
N ARG A 15 -8.61 -5.62 -2.54
CA ARG A 15 -10.02 -5.19 -2.57
C ARG A 15 -10.43 -4.51 -1.27
N HIS A 16 -10.09 -5.07 -0.10
CA HIS A 16 -10.48 -4.49 1.19
C HIS A 16 -9.80 -3.15 1.44
N VAL A 17 -8.47 -3.14 1.39
CA VAL A 17 -7.71 -2.27 0.49
C VAL A 17 -8.41 -1.00 -0.03
N ALA A 18 -8.71 -1.11 -1.32
CA ALA A 18 -9.34 -0.10 -2.13
C ALA A 18 -10.68 0.35 -1.55
N VAL A 19 -11.54 -0.57 -1.12
CA VAL A 19 -12.87 -0.22 -0.57
C VAL A 19 -12.73 0.67 0.67
N ALA A 20 -11.83 0.34 1.60
CA ALA A 20 -11.65 1.07 2.85
C ALA A 20 -11.13 2.51 2.65
N VAL A 21 -10.38 2.75 1.56
CA VAL A 21 -9.92 4.09 1.15
C VAL A 21 -11.01 4.81 0.35
N LEU A 22 -11.67 4.11 -0.59
CA LEU A 22 -12.71 4.69 -1.44
C LEU A 22 -13.89 5.24 -0.64
N VAL A 23 -14.30 4.57 0.44
CA VAL A 23 -15.39 5.05 1.32
C VAL A 23 -15.00 6.24 2.21
N ARG A 24 -13.75 6.73 2.15
CA ARG A 24 -13.22 7.82 2.98
C ARG A 24 -12.61 8.95 2.13
N PRO A 25 -13.42 9.88 1.59
CA PRO A 25 -12.97 10.92 0.67
C PRO A 25 -11.89 11.84 1.26
N ALA A 26 -11.93 12.09 2.57
CA ALA A 26 -10.92 12.89 3.27
C ALA A 26 -9.49 12.28 3.21
N LEU A 27 -9.37 10.98 2.96
CA LEU A 27 -8.08 10.29 2.86
C LEU A 27 -7.53 10.24 1.43
N TRP A 28 -8.31 10.60 0.41
CA TRP A 28 -7.91 10.42 -0.99
C TRP A 28 -6.67 11.26 -1.35
N LEU A 29 -6.66 12.53 -0.94
CA LEU A 29 -5.52 13.42 -1.20
C LEU A 29 -4.24 12.92 -0.53
N VAL A 30 -4.33 12.48 0.73
CA VAL A 30 -3.19 11.94 1.48
C VAL A 30 -2.72 10.63 0.87
N SER A 31 -3.66 9.75 0.52
CA SER A 31 -3.35 8.48 -0.16
C SER A 31 -2.59 8.71 -1.47
N LEU A 32 -3.05 9.64 -2.30
CA LEU A 32 -2.39 9.98 -3.57
C LEU A 32 -1.02 10.61 -3.35
N ARG A 33 -0.85 11.46 -2.34
CA ARG A 33 0.44 12.06 -1.98
C ARG A 33 1.45 11.00 -1.53
N GLN A 34 1.04 10.12 -0.62
CA GLN A 34 1.88 9.03 -0.15
C GLN A 34 2.23 8.10 -1.32
N LEU A 35 1.24 7.71 -2.12
CA LEU A 35 1.46 6.84 -3.27
C LEU A 35 2.45 7.46 -4.27
N ARG A 36 2.35 8.76 -4.56
CA ARG A 36 3.31 9.47 -5.42
C ARG A 36 4.75 9.46 -4.89
N ARG A 37 4.94 9.43 -3.57
CA ARG A 37 6.28 9.33 -2.96
C ARG A 37 6.85 7.91 -3.05
N LEU A 38 5.98 6.91 -3.05
CA LEU A 38 6.36 5.50 -3.03
C LEU A 38 6.54 4.88 -4.42
N VAL A 39 5.85 5.43 -5.41
CA VAL A 39 5.86 4.89 -6.77
C VAL A 39 7.07 5.42 -7.54
N ALA A 40 7.71 4.54 -8.30
CA ALA A 40 8.84 4.89 -9.13
C ALA A 40 8.48 5.95 -10.21
N PRO A 41 9.36 6.92 -10.50
CA PRO A 41 9.17 7.85 -11.61
C PRO A 41 8.95 7.10 -12.93
N GLY A 42 7.92 7.49 -13.70
CA GLY A 42 7.63 6.87 -14.99
C GLY A 42 6.78 5.59 -14.94
N TRP A 43 6.11 5.29 -13.82
CA TRP A 43 5.15 4.18 -13.70
C TRP A 43 4.09 4.16 -14.81
N TRP A 44 3.68 5.33 -15.31
CA TRP A 44 2.69 5.47 -16.40
C TRP A 44 3.22 4.99 -17.76
N ARG A 45 4.54 4.79 -17.91
CA ARG A 45 5.15 4.37 -19.19
C ARG A 45 5.13 2.87 -19.41
N ARG A 46 4.78 2.06 -18.40
CA ARG A 46 4.80 0.60 -18.48
C ARG A 46 3.55 0.00 -17.84
N ALA A 47 2.96 -1.01 -18.48
CA ALA A 47 1.88 -1.78 -17.89
C ALA A 47 2.33 -2.36 -16.53
N PRO A 48 1.49 -2.33 -15.47
CA PRO A 48 0.02 -2.20 -15.52
C PRO A 48 -0.55 -0.77 -15.52
N TRP A 49 0.24 0.29 -15.77
CA TRP A 49 -0.19 1.70 -15.74
C TRP A 49 -0.90 2.11 -14.45
N LEU A 50 -0.68 1.35 -13.39
CA LEU A 50 -1.20 1.63 -12.06
C LEU A 50 -0.04 2.14 -11.21
N PRO A 51 -0.27 3.17 -10.37
CA PRO A 51 0.74 3.64 -9.43
C PRO A 51 0.90 2.59 -8.32
N LEU A 52 1.71 1.55 -8.58
CA LEU A 52 2.02 0.50 -7.63
C LEU A 52 3.49 0.63 -7.18
N PRO A 53 3.76 0.62 -5.87
CA PRO A 53 5.12 0.53 -5.37
C PRO A 53 5.79 -0.78 -5.81
N PRO A 54 7.12 -0.82 -5.97
CA PRO A 54 7.84 -2.05 -6.28
C PRO A 54 7.57 -3.14 -5.25
N ALA A 55 7.47 -4.40 -5.68
CA ALA A 55 7.16 -5.52 -4.78
C ALA A 55 8.23 -5.72 -3.71
N GLU A 56 9.52 -5.49 -4.01
CA GLU A 56 10.57 -5.52 -3.00
C GLU A 56 10.40 -4.42 -1.94
N TYR A 57 9.92 -3.24 -2.32
CA TYR A 57 9.67 -2.14 -1.40
C TYR A 57 8.52 -2.49 -0.45
N VAL A 58 7.41 -3.02 -1.00
CA VAL A 58 6.27 -3.49 -0.20
C VAL A 58 6.72 -4.58 0.78
N ARG A 59 7.53 -5.54 0.32
CA ARG A 59 8.06 -6.60 1.18
C ARG A 59 8.87 -6.07 2.33
N PHE A 60 9.85 -5.21 2.02
CA PHE A 60 10.70 -4.61 3.02
C PHE A 60 9.87 -3.88 4.08
N ARG A 61 8.86 -3.13 3.65
CA ARG A 61 7.95 -2.40 4.55
C ARG A 61 7.13 -3.33 5.43
N LEU A 62 6.54 -4.39 4.88
CA LEU A 62 5.73 -5.34 5.64
C LEU A 62 6.58 -6.10 6.66
N VAL A 63 7.75 -6.61 6.26
CA VAL A 63 8.67 -7.32 7.16
C VAL A 63 9.18 -6.40 8.27
N THR A 64 9.47 -5.14 7.96
CA THR A 64 9.92 -4.18 8.99
C THR A 64 8.80 -3.80 9.97
N ALA A 65 7.57 -3.64 9.49
CA ALA A 65 6.45 -3.20 10.31
C ALA A 65 5.81 -4.33 11.13
N TYR A 66 5.66 -5.52 10.54
CA TYR A 66 4.91 -6.64 11.12
C TYR A 66 5.81 -7.83 11.50
N GLY A 67 7.08 -7.84 11.10
CA GLY A 67 7.96 -9.02 11.24
C GLY A 67 7.63 -10.16 10.28
N SER A 68 6.70 -9.95 9.34
CA SER A 68 6.15 -10.94 8.42
C SER A 68 5.86 -10.32 7.04
N ASP A 69 5.40 -11.11 6.08
CA ASP A 69 4.98 -10.62 4.75
C ASP A 69 3.62 -9.87 4.78
N GLY A 70 3.07 -9.57 5.97
CA GLY A 70 1.83 -8.80 6.16
C GLY A 70 1.04 -9.23 7.41
N PRO A 71 0.01 -8.45 7.80
CA PRO A 71 -0.89 -8.82 8.88
C PRO A 71 -1.75 -10.04 8.52
N ASP A 72 -2.33 -10.70 9.53
CA ASP A 72 -2.96 -12.03 9.43
C ASP A 72 -4.20 -12.11 8.52
N GLY A 73 -4.71 -10.98 8.02
CA GLY A 73 -5.82 -10.99 7.08
C GLY A 73 -6.15 -9.65 6.40
N PRO A 74 -7.05 -9.69 5.38
CA PRO A 74 -7.40 -8.55 4.54
C PRO A 74 -8.07 -7.40 5.29
N ARG A 75 -8.76 -7.69 6.39
CA ARG A 75 -9.41 -6.68 7.23
C ARG A 75 -8.38 -5.94 8.09
N ASP A 76 -7.38 -6.65 8.59
CA ASP A 76 -6.36 -6.07 9.45
C ASP A 76 -5.43 -5.17 8.64
N LEU A 77 -5.00 -5.62 7.46
CA LEU A 77 -4.28 -4.78 6.50
C LEU A 77 -5.04 -3.48 6.16
N ALA A 78 -6.34 -3.59 5.90
CA ALA A 78 -7.16 -2.43 5.57
C ALA A 78 -7.33 -1.48 6.76
N ARG A 79 -7.48 -2.01 7.97
CA ARG A 79 -7.58 -1.20 9.19
C ARG A 79 -6.27 -0.45 9.43
N ASP A 80 -5.14 -1.13 9.32
CA ASP A 80 -3.82 -0.56 9.61
C ASP A 80 -3.45 0.52 8.59
N LEU A 81 -3.73 0.27 7.30
CA LEU A 81 -3.51 1.27 6.26
C LEU A 81 -4.36 2.53 6.49
N VAL A 82 -5.62 2.37 6.88
CA VAL A 82 -6.50 3.50 7.18
C VAL A 82 -5.98 4.28 8.37
N ALA A 83 -5.60 3.59 9.45
CA ALA A 83 -5.05 4.22 10.65
C ALA A 83 -3.78 5.02 10.30
N TYR A 84 -2.90 4.45 9.48
CA TYR A 84 -1.72 5.13 8.97
C TYR A 84 -2.06 6.38 8.15
N LEU A 85 -3.01 6.30 7.22
CA LEU A 85 -3.42 7.44 6.40
C LEU A 85 -4.10 8.54 7.20
N GLN A 86 -4.88 8.18 8.22
CA GLN A 86 -5.46 9.13 9.17
C GLN A 86 -4.35 9.85 9.94
N TRP A 87 -3.38 9.10 10.46
CA TRP A 87 -2.23 9.68 11.13
C TRP A 87 -1.42 10.62 10.24
N CYS A 88 -1.16 10.26 8.97
CA CYS A 88 -0.48 11.15 8.02
C CYS A 88 -1.27 12.45 7.78
N ARG A 89 -2.61 12.34 7.67
CA ARG A 89 -3.49 13.50 7.50
C ARG A 89 -3.41 14.44 8.70
N ASP A 90 -3.51 13.89 9.90
CA ASP A 90 -3.53 14.68 11.15
C ASP A 90 -2.14 15.25 11.49
N SER A 91 -1.07 14.55 11.10
CA SER A 91 0.32 15.00 11.31
C SER A 91 0.83 15.97 10.24
N GLY A 92 0.05 16.26 9.19
CA GLY A 92 0.43 17.20 8.13
C GLY A 92 1.53 16.71 7.17
N TRP A 93 1.77 15.40 7.08
CA TRP A 93 2.86 14.79 6.28
C TRP A 93 2.47 14.31 4.88
#